data_AF-W4M2S7-F1
#
_entry.id   AF-W4M2S7-F1
#
_cell.length_a   1.000
_cell.length_b   1.000
_cell.length_c   1.000
_cell.angle_alpha   90.00
_cell.angle_beta   90.00
_cell.angle_gamma   90.00
#
_symmetry.space_group_name_H-M   'P 1'
#
loop_
_entity.id
_entity.type
_entity.pdbx_description
1 polymer ?
#
loop_
_entity_poly.entity_id
_entity_poly.type
_entity_poly.pdbx_seq_one_letter_code
_entity_poly.pdbx_strand_id
1 'polypeptide(L)'
;MSVLKHDLGMFEGYSFATQGPIFPHHSAQEVIDWDHLADAVEFWPCGDHEGVALVFYRQTAVTAAELIKLDHLLTAIGNDAIETYARIYWLMSVDGYALDELTTEMVTDLDVYCFIGDPLADLSQDAALALFENLYPEPYAIWLQDSPGRPFDPEAFWSTWTVHEIALLSCNILMARAW
;
A
#
# COMPACT_ATOMS: atom_id res chain seq x y z
N MET A 1 27.35 -7.41 -0.09
CA MET A 1 26.05 -7.65 -0.73
C MET A 1 25.03 -7.78 0.39
N SER A 2 23.94 -7.01 0.31
CA SER A 2 22.81 -7.18 1.22
C SER A 2 22.01 -8.40 0.73
N VAL A 3 21.55 -9.25 1.64
CA VAL A 3 20.65 -10.36 1.31
C VAL A 3 19.30 -10.01 1.89
N LEU A 4 18.29 -9.92 1.03
CA LEU A 4 16.92 -9.63 1.45
C LEU A 4 16.39 -10.76 2.35
N LYS A 5 15.61 -10.39 3.36
CA LYS A 5 14.95 -11.33 4.27
C LYS A 5 13.53 -11.66 3.83
N HIS A 6 12.89 -10.75 3.11
CA HIS A 6 11.55 -10.92 2.57
C HIS A 6 11.59 -11.15 1.06
N ASP A 7 10.61 -11.90 0.57
CA ASP A 7 10.32 -11.95 -0.86
C ASP A 7 9.60 -10.66 -1.24
N LEU A 8 10.25 -9.80 -2.03
CA LEU A 8 9.66 -8.54 -2.49
C LEU A 8 9.08 -8.65 -3.92
N GLY A 9 8.93 -9.88 -4.43
CA GLY A 9 8.39 -10.16 -5.76
C GLY A 9 9.35 -9.89 -6.91
N MET A 10 8.76 -9.80 -8.10
CA MET A 10 9.47 -9.64 -9.36
C MET A 10 9.36 -8.21 -9.90
N PHE A 11 10.33 -7.85 -10.73
CA PHE A 11 10.50 -6.52 -11.29
C PHE A 11 10.72 -6.61 -12.80
N GLU A 12 10.03 -5.75 -13.53
CA GLU A 12 10.31 -5.49 -14.94
C GLU A 12 11.41 -4.43 -15.02
N GLY A 13 12.28 -4.53 -16.02
CA GLY A 13 13.37 -3.58 -16.23
C GLY A 13 13.34 -2.96 -17.62
N TYR A 14 13.84 -1.73 -17.73
CA TYR A 14 14.08 -1.07 -19.01
C TYR A 14 15.50 -0.54 -19.08
N SER A 15 16.24 -0.98 -20.11
CA SER A 15 17.61 -0.57 -20.34
C SER A 15 17.65 0.62 -21.29
N PHE A 16 18.28 1.72 -20.85
CA PHE A 16 18.49 2.88 -21.69
C PHE A 16 19.61 2.66 -22.72
N ALA A 17 20.56 1.75 -22.47
CA ALA A 17 21.58 1.40 -23.46
C ALA A 17 21.00 0.67 -24.67
N THR A 18 20.04 -0.24 -24.43
CA THR A 18 19.40 -1.03 -25.50
C THR A 18 18.07 -0.44 -25.96
N GLN A 19 17.55 0.57 -25.26
CA GLN A 19 16.25 1.21 -25.52
C GLN A 19 15.10 0.19 -25.52
N GLY A 20 15.13 -0.76 -24.57
CA GLY A 20 14.18 -1.86 -24.57
C GLY A 20 13.97 -2.52 -23.21
N PRO A 21 12.91 -3.34 -23.11
CA PRO A 21 12.63 -4.12 -21.93
C PRO A 21 13.71 -5.18 -21.69
N ILE A 22 14.02 -5.41 -20.42
CA ILE A 22 14.93 -6.45 -19.97
C ILE A 22 14.11 -7.69 -19.66
N PHE A 23 14.51 -8.83 -20.24
CA PHE A 23 13.85 -10.11 -20.02
C PHE A 23 14.88 -11.18 -19.61
N PRO A 24 14.50 -12.12 -18.71
CA PRO A 24 13.22 -12.22 -18.00
C PRO A 24 13.05 -11.16 -16.90
N HIS A 25 11.93 -11.17 -16.19
CA HIS A 25 11.76 -10.35 -14.98
C HIS A 25 12.80 -10.74 -13.92
N HIS A 26 13.14 -9.79 -13.07
CA HIS A 26 14.18 -9.93 -12.06
C HIS A 26 13.58 -9.94 -10.66
N SER A 27 14.08 -10.82 -9.79
CA SER A 27 13.80 -10.74 -8.36
C SER A 27 14.38 -9.45 -7.77
N ALA A 28 13.84 -9.01 -6.63
CA ALA A 28 14.38 -7.85 -5.91
C ALA A 28 15.89 -7.96 -5.61
N GLN A 29 16.38 -9.17 -5.32
CA GLN A 29 17.81 -9.41 -5.08
C GLN A 29 18.64 -9.18 -6.34
N GLU A 30 18.16 -9.62 -7.51
CA GLU A 30 18.82 -9.36 -8.80
C GLU A 30 18.82 -7.87 -9.17
N VAL A 31 17.76 -7.12 -8.82
CA VAL A 31 17.72 -5.66 -8.99
C VAL A 31 18.77 -4.97 -8.12
N ILE A 32 18.95 -5.44 -6.88
CA ILE A 32 19.97 -4.91 -5.95
C ILE A 32 21.38 -5.20 -6.43
N ASP A 33 21.61 -6.41 -6.93
CA ASP A 33 22.91 -6.86 -7.40
C ASP A 33 23.24 -6.41 -8.84
N TRP A 34 22.31 -5.68 -9.48
CA TRP A 34 22.50 -5.16 -10.83
C TRP A 34 23.67 -4.17 -10.91
N ASP A 35 24.48 -4.29 -11.97
CA ASP A 35 25.58 -3.36 -12.22
C ASP A 35 25.06 -2.06 -12.86
N HIS A 36 24.56 -1.16 -12.00
CA HIS A 36 24.05 0.15 -12.37
C HIS A 36 25.12 1.10 -12.95
N LEU A 37 26.42 0.73 -12.91
CA LEU A 37 27.49 1.50 -13.55
C LEU A 37 27.71 1.06 -15.01
N ALA A 38 27.36 -0.19 -15.34
CA ALA A 38 27.49 -0.73 -16.67
C ALA A 38 26.29 -0.41 -17.57
N ASP A 39 25.08 -0.33 -16.99
CA ASP A 39 23.86 0.04 -17.72
C ASP A 39 22.94 0.90 -16.86
N ALA A 40 22.43 1.98 -17.44
CA ALA A 40 21.38 2.76 -16.82
C ALA A 40 20.05 2.04 -17.04
N VAL A 41 19.47 1.53 -15.96
CA VAL A 41 18.25 0.73 -15.97
C VAL A 41 17.26 1.28 -14.96
N GLU A 42 16.00 1.33 -15.36
CA GLU A 42 14.88 1.54 -14.45
C GLU A 42 14.15 0.22 -14.21
N PHE A 43 13.72 0.00 -12.96
CA PHE A 43 12.95 -1.17 -12.56
C PHE A 43 11.62 -0.75 -11.95
N TRP A 44 10.58 -1.56 -12.08
CA TRP A 44 9.30 -1.37 -11.38
C TRP A 44 8.66 -2.71 -11.02
N PRO A 45 7.83 -2.77 -9.96
CA PRO A 45 7.20 -4.03 -9.55
C PRO A 45 6.29 -4.60 -10.64
N CYS A 46 6.33 -5.92 -10.84
CA CYS A 46 5.43 -6.63 -11.76
C CYS A 46 3.99 -6.70 -11.25
N GLY A 47 3.75 -6.44 -9.96
CA GLY A 47 2.43 -6.57 -9.33
C GLY A 47 2.11 -7.97 -8.80
N ASP A 48 3.06 -8.90 -8.85
CA ASP A 48 2.94 -10.25 -8.28
C ASP A 48 3.02 -10.25 -6.74
N HIS A 49 3.71 -9.27 -6.15
CA HIS A 49 3.67 -8.99 -4.73
C HIS A 49 2.85 -7.73 -4.43
N GLU A 50 1.63 -7.90 -3.91
CA GLU A 50 0.68 -6.81 -3.68
C GLU A 50 1.19 -5.72 -2.72
N GLY A 51 1.86 -6.09 -1.63
CA GLY A 51 2.42 -5.12 -0.69
C GLY A 51 3.47 -4.19 -1.30
N VAL A 52 4.36 -4.74 -2.12
CA VAL A 52 5.38 -3.97 -2.85
C VAL A 52 4.74 -3.13 -3.95
N ALA A 53 3.77 -3.68 -4.69
CA ALA A 53 3.01 -2.93 -5.68
C ALA A 53 2.26 -1.74 -5.06
N LEU A 54 1.76 -1.89 -3.83
CA LEU A 54 1.11 -0.84 -3.06
C LEU A 54 2.09 0.25 -2.63
N VAL A 55 3.22 -0.10 -2.01
CA VAL A 55 4.21 0.89 -1.55
C VAL A 55 4.74 1.74 -2.69
N PHE A 56 4.99 1.13 -3.84
CA PHE A 56 5.48 1.82 -5.04
C PHE A 56 4.37 2.20 -6.03
N TYR A 57 3.11 2.24 -5.56
CA TYR A 57 1.97 2.57 -6.41
C TYR A 57 2.14 3.95 -7.06
N ARG A 58 2.03 4.00 -8.40
CA ARG A 58 2.24 5.18 -9.25
C ARG A 58 3.64 5.80 -9.21
N GLN A 59 4.62 5.11 -8.65
CA GLN A 59 6.02 5.51 -8.84
C GLN A 59 6.52 5.12 -10.23
N THR A 60 7.45 5.89 -10.77
CA THR A 60 7.97 5.68 -12.15
C THR A 60 9.03 4.60 -12.21
N ALA A 61 9.79 4.41 -11.14
CA ALA A 61 10.81 3.37 -10.99
C ALA A 61 11.13 3.17 -9.50
N VAL A 62 11.76 2.05 -9.18
CA VAL A 62 12.31 1.73 -7.86
C VAL A 62 13.82 1.62 -7.92
N THR A 63 14.47 1.96 -6.82
CA THR A 63 15.92 1.85 -6.65
C THR A 63 16.29 0.68 -5.74
N ALA A 64 17.49 0.13 -5.94
CA ALA A 64 18.06 -0.87 -5.03
C ALA A 64 18.08 -0.39 -3.56
N ALA A 65 18.32 0.91 -3.35
CA ALA A 65 18.32 1.50 -2.02
C ALA A 65 16.94 1.45 -1.36
N GLU A 66 15.87 1.70 -2.11
CA GLU A 66 14.49 1.61 -1.60
C GLU A 66 14.10 0.17 -1.27
N LEU A 67 14.47 -0.80 -2.11
CA LEU A 67 14.21 -2.23 -1.83
C LEU A 67 14.90 -2.69 -0.54
N ILE A 68 16.17 -2.31 -0.34
CA ILE A 68 16.90 -2.62 0.89
C ILE A 68 16.25 -1.94 2.10
N LYS A 69 15.84 -0.67 1.96
CA LYS A 69 15.20 0.09 3.05
C LYS A 69 13.85 -0.53 3.42
N LEU A 70 13.04 -0.92 2.43
CA LEU A 70 11.77 -1.61 2.66
C LEU A 70 11.99 -2.92 3.41
N ASP A 71 12.92 -3.78 2.97
CA ASP A 71 13.23 -5.04 3.64
C ASP A 71 13.73 -4.86 5.09
N HIS A 72 14.57 -3.85 5.32
CA HIS A 72 15.03 -3.52 6.66
C HIS A 72 13.88 -3.05 7.57
N LEU A 73 12.98 -2.21 7.04
CA LEU A 73 11.82 -1.72 7.78
C LEU A 73 10.86 -2.87 8.13
N LEU A 74 10.52 -3.72 7.16
CA LEU A 74 9.68 -4.91 7.38
C LEU A 74 10.32 -5.86 8.39
N THR A 75 11.63 -6.06 8.32
CA THR A 75 12.38 -6.84 9.30
C THR A 75 12.29 -6.25 10.70
N ALA A 76 12.40 -4.92 10.82
CA ALA A 76 12.37 -4.23 12.10
C ALA A 76 10.97 -4.25 12.73
N ILE A 77 9.91 -4.18 11.90
CA ILE A 77 8.52 -4.33 12.31
C ILE A 77 8.23 -5.81 12.68
N GLY A 78 8.84 -6.75 11.96
CA GLY A 78 8.59 -8.18 12.11
C GLY A 78 7.22 -8.63 11.56
N ASN A 79 6.65 -7.86 10.63
CA ASN A 79 5.34 -8.13 10.02
C ASN A 79 5.32 -7.65 8.56
N ASP A 80 5.09 -8.58 7.63
CA ASP A 80 4.94 -8.36 6.19
C ASP A 80 3.50 -8.60 5.70
N ALA A 81 2.51 -8.42 6.56
CA ALA A 81 1.11 -8.40 6.15
C ALA A 81 0.80 -7.16 5.29
N ILE A 82 -0.19 -7.27 4.42
CA ILE A 82 -0.60 -6.21 3.48
C ILE A 82 -0.98 -4.90 4.21
N GLU A 83 -1.51 -4.98 5.43
CA GLU A 83 -1.80 -3.83 6.29
C GLU A 83 -0.55 -3.04 6.67
N THR A 84 0.59 -3.70 6.87
CA THR A 84 1.88 -3.04 7.12
C THR A 84 2.29 -2.22 5.90
N TYR A 85 2.18 -2.80 4.70
CA TYR A 85 2.47 -2.09 3.45
C TYR A 85 1.50 -0.93 3.21
N ALA A 86 0.22 -1.07 3.56
CA ALA A 86 -0.77 0.00 3.46
C ALA A 86 -0.40 1.20 4.36
N ARG A 87 0.06 0.93 5.59
CA ARG A 87 0.54 1.96 6.51
C ARG A 87 1.81 2.66 6.00
N ILE A 88 2.75 1.90 5.42
CA ILE A 88 3.94 2.46 4.76
C ILE A 88 3.52 3.35 3.58
N TYR A 89 2.63 2.87 2.72
CA TYR A 89 2.09 3.65 1.60
C TYR A 89 1.43 4.95 2.08
N TRP A 90 0.64 4.91 3.15
CA TRP A 90 -0.01 6.08 3.70
C TRP A 90 1.01 7.14 4.12
N LEU A 91 2.03 6.75 4.90
CA LEU A 91 3.07 7.65 5.36
C LEU A 91 3.80 8.31 4.18
N MET A 92 4.06 7.55 3.12
CA MET A 92 4.76 8.07 1.94
C MET A 92 3.88 8.96 1.06
N SER A 93 2.68 8.50 0.73
CA SER A 93 1.85 9.11 -0.32
C SER A 93 0.87 10.15 0.21
N VAL A 94 0.47 10.04 1.48
CA VAL A 94 -0.50 10.94 2.12
C VAL A 94 0.21 11.91 3.05
N ASP A 95 1.08 11.40 3.92
CA ASP A 95 1.82 12.24 4.87
C ASP A 95 3.13 12.81 4.28
N GLY A 96 3.57 12.31 3.13
CA GLY A 96 4.67 12.88 2.34
C GLY A 96 6.08 12.53 2.83
N TYR A 97 6.22 11.51 3.68
CA TYR A 97 7.52 11.04 4.16
C TYR A 97 8.29 10.27 3.07
N ALA A 98 9.61 10.37 3.08
CA ALA A 98 10.44 9.47 2.30
C ALA A 98 10.54 8.09 2.99
N LEU A 99 10.70 7.01 2.21
CA LEU A 99 10.83 5.65 2.75
C LEU A 99 11.97 5.52 3.78
N ASP A 100 13.00 6.35 3.68
CA ASP A 100 14.17 6.32 4.57
C ASP A 100 14.04 7.15 5.83
N GLU A 101 12.98 7.94 5.94
CA GLU A 101 12.58 8.64 7.14
C GLU A 101 11.65 7.78 8.00
N LEU A 102 11.08 6.71 7.44
CA LEU A 102 10.14 5.85 8.14
C LEU A 102 10.84 5.03 9.23
N THR A 103 10.22 5.03 10.40
CA THR A 103 10.62 4.21 11.55
C THR A 103 9.56 3.16 11.84
N THR A 104 9.93 2.14 12.62
CA THR A 104 8.97 1.13 13.10
C THR A 104 7.80 1.80 13.81
N GLU A 105 8.09 2.73 14.72
CA GLU A 105 7.09 3.44 15.52
C GLU A 105 6.12 4.24 14.64
N MET A 106 6.63 4.93 13.60
CA MET A 106 5.76 5.66 12.67
C MET A 106 4.75 4.76 11.97
N VAL A 107 5.16 3.54 11.59
CA VAL A 107 4.28 2.59 10.88
C VAL A 107 3.30 1.91 11.86
N THR A 108 3.78 1.46 13.03
CA THR A 108 2.96 0.73 14.00
C THR A 108 1.97 1.62 14.71
N ASP A 109 2.35 2.86 15.01
CA ASP A 109 1.54 3.80 15.80
C ASP A 109 0.66 4.68 14.90
N LEU A 110 0.72 4.50 13.57
CA LEU A 110 -0.13 5.23 12.63
C LEU A 110 -1.60 4.97 12.94
N ASP A 111 -2.32 6.03 13.25
CA ASP A 111 -3.77 5.99 13.48
C ASP A 111 -4.51 6.06 12.15
N VAL A 112 -4.56 4.92 11.45
CA VAL A 112 -5.28 4.75 10.19
C VAL A 112 -6.08 3.45 10.25
N TYR A 113 -7.33 3.53 9.80
CA TYR A 113 -8.17 2.36 9.58
C TYR A 113 -7.85 1.78 8.21
N CYS A 114 -7.62 0.46 8.15
CA CYS A 114 -7.32 -0.26 6.92
C CYS A 114 -8.36 -1.35 6.71
N PHE A 115 -9.00 -1.33 5.55
CA PHE A 115 -9.98 -2.32 5.12
C PHE A 115 -9.48 -2.97 3.84
N ILE A 116 -9.57 -4.30 3.77
CA ILE A 116 -9.17 -5.10 2.63
C ILE A 116 -10.40 -5.87 2.16
N GLY A 117 -10.74 -5.71 0.88
CA GLY A 117 -11.93 -6.29 0.30
C GLY A 117 -11.67 -6.98 -1.03
N ASP A 118 -12.64 -7.78 -1.45
CA ASP A 118 -12.68 -8.34 -2.79
C ASP A 118 -12.75 -7.21 -3.84
N PRO A 119 -12.10 -7.34 -5.01
CA PRO A 119 -12.13 -6.31 -6.06
C PRO A 119 -13.52 -5.93 -6.56
N LEU A 120 -14.51 -6.81 -6.40
CA LEU A 120 -15.91 -6.61 -6.81
C LEU A 120 -16.80 -6.06 -5.68
N ALA A 121 -16.29 -5.98 -4.45
CA ALA A 121 -17.02 -5.45 -3.31
C ALA A 121 -17.07 -3.92 -3.34
N ASP A 122 -18.15 -3.35 -2.80
CA ASP A 122 -18.22 -1.92 -2.50
C ASP A 122 -17.52 -1.66 -1.16
N LEU A 123 -16.19 -1.67 -1.21
CA LEU A 123 -15.35 -1.57 -0.01
C LEU A 123 -15.57 -0.23 0.72
N SER A 124 -15.86 0.84 -0.03
CA SER A 124 -16.21 2.15 0.53
C SER A 124 -17.47 2.09 1.37
N GLN A 125 -18.54 1.46 0.86
CA GLN A 125 -19.78 1.26 1.61
C GLN A 125 -19.57 0.40 2.86
N ASP A 126 -18.90 -0.74 2.70
CA ASP A 126 -18.69 -1.70 3.79
C ASP A 126 -17.82 -1.10 4.91
N ALA A 127 -16.73 -0.41 4.55
CA ALA A 127 -15.85 0.25 5.50
C ALA A 127 -16.56 1.40 6.24
N ALA A 128 -17.32 2.22 5.52
CA ALA A 128 -18.03 3.34 6.13
C ALA A 128 -19.09 2.86 7.13
N LEU A 129 -19.83 1.80 6.79
CA LEU A 129 -20.79 1.17 7.70
C LEU A 129 -20.09 0.58 8.93
N ALA A 130 -19.00 -0.16 8.74
CA ALA A 130 -18.23 -0.73 9.84
C ALA A 130 -17.69 0.34 10.79
N LEU A 131 -17.20 1.46 10.26
CA LEU A 131 -16.74 2.59 11.08
C LEU A 131 -17.91 3.30 11.76
N PHE A 132 -19.05 3.47 11.08
CA PHE A 132 -20.21 4.10 11.67
C PHE A 132 -20.75 3.29 12.86
N GLU A 133 -20.84 1.97 12.73
CA GLU A 133 -21.23 1.07 13.81
C GLU A 133 -20.25 1.11 14.98
N ASN A 134 -18.94 1.09 14.70
CA ASN A 134 -17.91 1.02 15.74
C ASN A 134 -17.74 2.34 16.50
N LEU A 135 -17.65 3.45 15.77
CA LEU A 135 -17.31 4.77 16.34
C LEU A 135 -18.53 5.55 16.83
N TYR A 136 -19.70 5.29 16.26
CA TYR A 136 -20.94 5.99 16.58
C TYR A 136 -22.10 5.00 16.83
N PRO A 137 -21.97 4.09 17.81
CA PRO A 137 -22.92 2.99 18.00
C PRO A 137 -24.35 3.47 18.33
N GLU A 138 -24.51 4.56 19.07
CA GLU A 138 -25.81 5.15 19.37
C GLU A 138 -26.49 5.75 18.12
N PRO A 139 -25.84 6.66 17.37
CA PRO A 139 -26.34 7.10 16.06
C PRO A 139 -26.63 5.96 15.08
N TYR A 140 -25.79 4.93 15.04
CA TYR A 140 -25.98 3.75 14.19
C TYR A 140 -27.25 2.99 14.57
N ALA A 141 -27.49 2.75 15.86
CA ALA A 141 -28.70 2.08 16.33
C ALA A 141 -29.98 2.88 16.00
N ILE A 142 -29.94 4.20 16.12
CA ILE A 142 -31.06 5.08 15.72
C ILE A 142 -31.29 4.98 14.21
N TRP A 143 -30.23 5.08 13.42
CA TRP A 143 -30.31 4.96 11.96
C TRP A 143 -30.94 3.62 11.52
N LEU A 144 -30.54 2.50 12.13
CA LEU A 144 -31.13 1.18 11.88
C LEU A 144 -32.64 1.11 12.21
N GLN A 145 -33.08 1.81 13.25
CA GLN A 145 -34.48 1.82 13.68
C GLN A 145 -35.36 2.73 12.81
N ASP A 146 -34.87 3.94 12.50
CA ASP A 146 -35.63 4.98 11.81
C ASP A 146 -35.65 4.81 10.28
N SER A 147 -34.77 3.97 9.74
CA SER A 147 -34.57 3.84 8.30
C SER A 147 -34.52 2.39 7.78
N PRO A 148 -35.53 1.54 8.02
CA PRO A 148 -35.58 0.21 7.43
C PRO A 148 -35.63 0.32 5.89
N GLY A 149 -34.49 0.04 5.24
CA GLY A 149 -34.35 0.05 3.78
C GLY A 149 -33.82 1.35 3.16
N ARG A 150 -33.42 2.36 3.94
CA ARG A 150 -32.70 3.52 3.38
C ARG A 150 -31.22 3.13 3.19
N PRO A 151 -30.63 3.33 2.00
CA PRO A 151 -29.21 3.11 1.83
C PRO A 151 -28.41 4.08 2.72
N PHE A 152 -27.39 3.56 3.39
CA PHE A 152 -26.37 4.38 4.02
C PHE A 152 -25.62 5.15 2.94
N ASP A 153 -25.32 6.42 3.20
CA ASP A 153 -24.63 7.32 2.26
C ASP A 153 -23.15 7.42 2.66
N PRO A 154 -22.25 6.69 1.98
CA PRO A 154 -20.84 6.64 2.34
C PRO A 154 -20.14 7.96 2.00
N GLU A 155 -20.57 8.68 0.95
CA GLU A 155 -19.96 9.96 0.58
C GLU A 155 -20.15 11.01 1.67
N ALA A 156 -21.36 11.07 2.24
CA ALA A 156 -21.63 11.94 3.38
C ALA A 156 -20.78 11.58 4.59
N PHE A 157 -20.60 10.28 4.88
CA PHE A 157 -19.74 9.81 5.97
C PHE A 157 -18.28 10.21 5.76
N TRP A 158 -17.74 9.97 4.57
CA TRP A 158 -16.35 10.24 4.22
C TRP A 158 -16.01 11.72 4.07
N SER A 159 -17.00 12.62 4.01
CA SER A 159 -16.78 14.06 3.84
C SER A 159 -15.89 14.72 4.90
N THR A 160 -15.69 14.07 6.04
CA THR A 160 -14.85 14.54 7.16
C THR A 160 -13.61 13.68 7.39
N TRP A 161 -13.27 12.81 6.42
CA TRP A 161 -12.18 11.86 6.49
C TRP A 161 -11.20 12.10 5.34
N THR A 162 -9.94 11.76 5.56
CA THR A 162 -9.03 11.47 4.45
C THR A 162 -9.18 10.00 4.10
N VAL A 163 -9.53 9.70 2.85
CA VAL A 163 -9.78 8.33 2.38
C VAL A 163 -8.96 8.08 1.12
N HIS A 164 -8.26 6.94 1.10
CA HIS A 164 -7.50 6.46 -0.04
C HIS A 164 -7.92 5.04 -0.37
N GLU A 165 -8.50 4.83 -1.55
CA GLU A 165 -8.87 3.51 -2.05
C GLU A 165 -7.98 3.14 -3.24
N ILE A 166 -7.40 1.94 -3.18
CA ILE A 166 -6.43 1.43 -4.15
C ILE A 166 -6.87 0.05 -4.58
N ALA A 167 -7.06 -0.10 -5.89
CA ALA A 167 -7.28 -1.40 -6.52
C ALA A 167 -5.94 -2.06 -6.84
N LEU A 168 -5.73 -3.25 -6.25
CA LEU A 168 -4.63 -4.15 -6.57
C LEU A 168 -5.16 -5.32 -7.43
N LEU A 169 -4.29 -6.27 -7.75
CA LEU A 169 -4.64 -7.37 -8.65
C LEU A 169 -5.69 -8.31 -8.03
N SER A 170 -5.57 -8.63 -6.74
CA SER A 170 -6.44 -9.61 -6.07
C SER A 170 -7.29 -9.02 -4.94
N CYS A 171 -7.06 -7.76 -4.56
CA CYS A 171 -7.86 -7.07 -3.55
C CYS A 171 -7.98 -5.56 -3.81
N ASN A 172 -8.95 -4.94 -3.15
CA ASN A 172 -9.00 -3.50 -2.96
C ASN A 172 -8.60 -3.19 -1.51
N ILE A 173 -7.89 -2.08 -1.33
CA ILE A 173 -7.50 -1.58 -0.02
C ILE A 173 -8.08 -0.18 0.15
N LEU A 174 -8.82 0.03 1.24
CA LEU A 174 -9.29 1.33 1.66
C LEU A 174 -8.61 1.71 2.97
N MET A 175 -7.93 2.84 2.96
CA MET A 175 -7.33 3.45 4.14
C MET A 175 -8.09 4.72 4.48
N ALA A 176 -8.42 4.92 5.75
CA ALA A 176 -9.14 6.09 6.22
C ALA A 176 -8.57 6.63 7.53
N ARG A 177 -8.45 7.96 7.63
CA ARG A 177 -8.08 8.67 8.87
C ARG A 177 -9.04 9.84 9.08
N ALA A 178 -9.58 9.95 10.29
CA ALA A 178 -10.40 11.09 10.68
C ALA A 178 -9.52 12.34 10.84
N TRP A 179 -10.08 13.50 10.52
CA TRP A 179 -9.42 14.80 10.74
C TRP A 179 -9.51 15.27 12.20
#